data_AF-A0A535GUR3-F1
#
_entry.id   AF-A0A535GUR3-F1
#
_cell.length_a   1.000
_cell.length_b   1.000
_cell.length_c   1.000
_cell.angle_alpha   90.00
_cell.angle_beta   90.00
_cell.angle_gamma   90.00
#
_symmetry.space_group_name_H-M   'P 1'
#
loop_
_entity.id
_entity.type
_entity.pdbx_description
1 polymer ?
#
loop_
_entity_poly.entity_id
_entity_poly.type
_entity_poly.pdbx_seq_one_letter_code
_entity_poly.pdbx_strand_id
1 'polypeptide(L)'
;MTTRSGRSVEVTGHHPFLTARGWQPLHDIVVGDRIAVPRVVNCFGHDSNLDLGQVRLLAYFIAEGSLSRSSPGFTNADPDLVSDFVSQIERLYPTLRIRRYGITYYPAGPGGRTNPLTLWLRDLGLMGKLADAKRFPACIWRWDRDRLREFIKVLMSCDGTIYSMGGYPRIEFAVASEGL
;
A
#
# COMPACT_ATOMS: atom_id res chain seq x y z
N MET A 1 -7.51 -17.50 21.26
CA MET A 1 -8.57 -18.15 20.45
C MET A 1 -8.29 -17.92 18.97
N THR A 2 -8.46 -18.95 18.12
CA THR A 2 -8.29 -18.82 16.66
C THR A 2 -9.55 -19.32 15.94
N THR A 3 -10.07 -18.53 15.00
CA THR A 3 -11.27 -18.89 14.21
C THR A 3 -10.89 -19.69 12.96
N ARG A 4 -11.88 -20.39 12.37
CA ARG A 4 -11.70 -21.09 11.07
C ARG A 4 -11.19 -20.18 9.95
N SER A 5 -11.46 -18.88 10.02
CA SER A 5 -10.98 -17.90 9.03
C SER A 5 -9.53 -17.45 9.23
N GLY A 6 -8.80 -18.06 10.17
CA GLY A 6 -7.41 -17.72 10.49
C GLY A 6 -7.24 -16.54 11.45
N ARG A 7 -8.30 -15.77 11.74
CA ARG A 7 -8.25 -14.67 12.73
C ARG A 7 -7.94 -15.23 14.11
N SER A 8 -6.97 -14.64 14.80
CA SER A 8 -6.59 -14.98 16.17
C SER A 8 -6.69 -13.78 17.09
N VAL A 9 -7.04 -14.03 18.36
CA VAL A 9 -7.09 -13.02 19.42
C VAL A 9 -6.69 -13.65 20.75
N GLU A 10 -5.91 -12.93 21.54
CA GLU A 10 -5.53 -13.29 22.91
C GLU A 10 -6.24 -12.35 23.89
N VAL A 11 -7.06 -12.92 24.77
CA VAL A 11 -7.85 -12.18 25.76
C VAL A 11 -8.05 -13.04 27.01
N THR A 12 -8.44 -12.41 28.11
CA THR A 12 -8.79 -13.12 29.34
C THR A 12 -10.04 -13.98 29.15
N GLY A 13 -10.17 -15.03 29.96
CA GLY A 13 -11.31 -15.96 29.88
C GLY A 13 -12.68 -15.30 30.07
N HIS A 14 -12.76 -14.15 30.76
CA HIS A 14 -14.01 -13.41 30.98
C HIS A 14 -14.38 -12.47 29.83
N HIS A 15 -13.50 -12.27 28.84
CA HIS A 15 -13.76 -11.33 27.75
C HIS A 15 -14.97 -11.80 26.92
N PRO A 16 -15.99 -10.94 26.73
CA PRO A 16 -17.23 -11.35 26.10
C PRO A 16 -17.10 -11.39 24.57
N PHE A 17 -17.68 -12.42 23.97
CA PHE A 17 -17.85 -12.54 22.52
C PHE A 17 -19.34 -12.69 22.20
N LEU A 18 -19.78 -12.05 21.12
CA LEU A 18 -21.15 -12.15 20.66
C LEU A 18 -21.33 -13.47 19.89
N THR A 19 -22.23 -14.33 20.35
CA THR A 19 -22.61 -15.60 19.72
C THR A 19 -24.06 -15.57 19.26
N ALA A 20 -24.56 -16.66 18.65
CA ALA A 20 -25.98 -16.82 18.36
C ALA A 20 -26.88 -16.85 19.62
N ARG A 21 -26.30 -17.14 20.80
CA ARG A 21 -26.99 -17.16 22.10
C ARG A 21 -26.87 -15.83 22.85
N GLY A 22 -26.29 -14.79 22.23
CA GLY A 22 -25.94 -13.53 22.88
C GLY A 22 -24.48 -13.48 23.31
N TRP A 23 -24.17 -12.53 24.20
CA TRP A 23 -22.82 -12.34 24.73
C TRP A 23 -22.44 -13.47 25.69
N GLN A 24 -21.32 -14.15 25.43
CA GLN A 24 -20.78 -15.21 26.28
C GLN A 24 -19.30 -14.94 26.56
N PRO A 25 -18.79 -15.21 27.78
CA PRO A 25 -17.37 -15.12 28.07
C PRO A 25 -16.61 -16.19 27.30
N LEU A 26 -15.33 -15.94 27.00
CA LEU A 26 -14.50 -16.86 26.22
C LEU A 26 -14.46 -18.29 26.79
N HIS A 27 -14.45 -18.46 28.11
CA HIS A 27 -14.40 -19.79 28.72
C HIS A 27 -15.68 -20.62 28.54
N ASP A 28 -16.81 -19.99 28.18
CA ASP A 28 -18.08 -20.67 27.85
C ASP A 28 -18.20 -21.03 26.36
N ILE A 29 -17.21 -20.63 25.54
CA ILE A 29 -17.21 -20.81 24.10
C ILE A 29 -16.32 -21.99 23.75
N VAL A 30 -16.87 -22.96 23.02
CA VAL A 30 -16.16 -24.18 22.62
C VAL A 30 -15.86 -24.20 21.13
N VAL A 31 -14.90 -25.03 20.72
CA VAL A 31 -14.57 -25.22 19.30
C VAL A 31 -15.83 -25.68 18.54
N GLY A 32 -16.17 -24.95 17.48
CA GLY A 32 -17.39 -25.17 16.69
C GLY A 32 -18.43 -24.09 16.86
N ASP A 33 -18.40 -23.36 17.99
CA ASP A 33 -19.29 -22.22 18.20
C ASP A 33 -19.00 -21.09 17.21
N ARG A 34 -20.09 -20.43 16.76
CA ARG A 34 -20.01 -19.27 15.87
C ARG A 34 -20.00 -18.00 16.70
N ILE A 35 -18.95 -17.21 16.51
CA ILE A 35 -18.84 -15.85 17.05
C ILE A 35 -19.09 -14.82 15.95
N ALA A 36 -19.64 -13.67 16.32
CA ALA A 36 -19.75 -12.53 15.43
C ALA A 36 -18.37 -11.94 15.16
N VAL A 37 -18.13 -11.58 13.90
CA VAL A 37 -16.98 -10.78 13.47
C VAL A 37 -17.49 -9.52 12.78
N PRO A 38 -16.85 -8.35 12.96
CA PRO A 38 -17.26 -7.15 12.26
C PRO A 38 -17.29 -7.37 10.75
N ARG A 39 -18.43 -7.07 10.10
CA ARG A 39 -18.56 -7.12 8.64
C ARG A 39 -17.82 -5.96 7.98
N VAL A 40 -17.82 -4.80 8.64
CA VAL A 40 -17.16 -3.57 8.21
C VAL A 40 -16.51 -2.95 9.44
N VAL A 41 -15.25 -2.54 9.31
CA VAL A 41 -14.56 -1.75 10.31
C VAL A 41 -14.37 -0.35 9.73
N ASN A 42 -14.99 0.66 10.33
CA ASN A 42 -14.85 2.04 9.90
C ASN A 42 -13.58 2.65 10.49
N CYS A 43 -12.41 2.14 10.09
CA CYS A 43 -11.09 2.56 10.58
C CYS A 43 -10.33 3.45 9.59
N PHE A 44 -11.04 4.11 8.68
CA PHE A 44 -10.43 5.08 7.78
C PHE A 44 -10.14 6.37 8.53
N GLY A 45 -9.02 7.03 8.20
CA GLY A 45 -8.78 8.37 8.68
C GLY A 45 -9.54 9.42 7.85
N HIS A 46 -9.19 10.69 8.04
CA HIS A 46 -9.86 11.82 7.40
C HIS A 46 -8.89 12.72 6.60
N ASP A 47 -7.60 12.37 6.58
CA ASP A 47 -6.58 13.15 5.89
C ASP A 47 -6.78 13.03 4.38
N SER A 48 -7.08 14.17 3.77
CA SER A 48 -7.33 14.32 2.34
C SER A 48 -6.35 15.30 1.68
N ASN A 49 -5.27 15.65 2.39
CA ASN A 49 -4.33 16.72 1.97
C ASN A 49 -3.54 16.38 0.71
N LEU A 50 -3.25 15.09 0.47
CA LEU A 50 -2.60 14.69 -0.78
C LEU A 50 -3.61 14.60 -1.92
N ASP A 51 -3.20 15.16 -3.05
CA ASP A 51 -3.84 14.95 -4.34
C ASP A 51 -3.71 13.47 -4.75
N LEU A 52 -4.74 12.92 -5.42
CA LEU A 52 -4.76 11.51 -5.80
C LEU A 52 -3.58 11.11 -6.69
N GLY A 53 -3.06 12.02 -7.52
CA GLY A 53 -1.85 11.77 -8.30
C GLY A 53 -0.61 11.63 -7.42
N GLN A 54 -0.48 12.39 -6.33
CA GLN A 54 0.60 12.20 -5.36
C GLN A 54 0.46 10.85 -4.64
N VAL A 55 -0.77 10.45 -4.32
CA VAL A 55 -1.05 9.12 -3.73
C VAL A 55 -0.61 7.99 -4.68
N ARG A 56 -0.94 8.09 -5.97
CA ARG A 56 -0.49 7.13 -7.00
C ARG A 56 1.03 7.10 -7.12
N LEU A 57 1.69 8.26 -7.21
CA LEU A 57 3.15 8.34 -7.24
C LEU A 57 3.79 7.68 -6.02
N LEU A 58 3.23 7.88 -4.82
CA LEU A 58 3.72 7.24 -3.61
C LEU A 58 3.63 5.71 -3.72
N ALA A 59 2.49 5.19 -4.19
CA ALA A 59 2.29 3.76 -4.40
C ALA A 59 3.28 3.18 -5.41
N TYR A 60 3.47 3.83 -6.57
CA TYR A 60 4.45 3.40 -7.58
C TYR A 60 5.88 3.32 -7.02
N PHE A 61 6.30 4.29 -6.20
CA PHE A 61 7.65 4.27 -5.60
C PHE A 61 7.80 3.22 -4.50
N ILE A 62 6.74 2.95 -3.74
CA ILE A 62 6.75 1.90 -2.73
C ILE A 62 6.84 0.53 -3.39
N ALA A 63 6.01 0.25 -4.39
CA ALA A 63 6.03 -1.01 -5.13
C ALA A 63 7.34 -1.16 -5.94
N GLU A 64 7.49 -0.36 -7.00
CA GLU A 64 8.51 -0.58 -8.05
C GLU A 64 9.55 0.54 -8.15
N GLY A 65 9.67 1.33 -7.09
CA GLY A 65 10.66 2.41 -7.01
C GLY A 65 12.09 1.92 -6.81
N SER A 66 13.02 2.47 -7.59
CA SER A 66 14.46 2.44 -7.34
C SER A 66 14.89 3.73 -6.64
N LEU A 67 15.10 3.65 -5.32
CA LEU A 67 15.23 4.83 -4.44
C LEU A 67 16.63 5.03 -3.86
N SER A 68 17.62 4.23 -4.29
CA SER A 68 19.01 4.30 -3.79
C SER A 68 19.89 5.32 -4.52
N ARG A 69 19.42 5.87 -5.65
CA ARG A 69 20.17 6.82 -6.48
C ARG A 69 19.83 8.28 -6.11
N SER A 70 20.51 9.22 -6.76
CA SER A 70 20.28 10.66 -6.58
C SER A 70 18.88 11.12 -7.01
N SER A 71 18.27 10.43 -7.98
CA SER A 71 16.89 10.63 -8.42
C SER A 71 16.13 9.31 -8.28
N PRO A 72 14.86 9.34 -7.85
CA PRO A 72 14.03 8.15 -7.80
C PRO A 72 13.76 7.65 -9.22
N GLY A 73 13.80 6.34 -9.39
CA GLY A 73 13.37 5.66 -10.62
C GLY A 73 12.09 4.87 -10.38
N PHE A 74 11.26 4.72 -11.40
CA PHE A 74 10.14 3.79 -11.45
C PHE A 74 10.40 2.77 -12.56
N THR A 75 10.31 1.47 -12.27
CA THR A 75 10.64 0.40 -13.22
C THR A 75 9.42 -0.45 -13.49
N ASN A 76 8.82 -0.32 -14.68
CA ASN A 76 7.65 -1.10 -15.05
C ASN A 76 7.53 -1.20 -16.60
N ALA A 77 6.99 -2.30 -17.11
CA ALA A 77 6.86 -2.57 -18.54
C ALA A 77 5.44 -2.35 -19.09
N ASP A 78 4.43 -2.22 -18.23
CA ASP A 78 3.04 -1.99 -18.60
C ASP A 78 2.85 -0.55 -19.11
N PRO A 79 2.39 -0.37 -20.36
CA PRO A 79 2.25 0.95 -20.97
C PRO A 79 1.20 1.83 -20.26
N ASP A 80 0.16 1.25 -19.66
CA ASP A 80 -0.91 2.01 -19.01
C ASP A 80 -0.41 2.58 -17.67
N LEU A 81 0.32 1.77 -16.88
CA LEU A 81 0.93 2.23 -15.63
C LEU A 81 2.02 3.27 -15.88
N VAL A 82 2.84 3.05 -16.92
CA VAL A 82 3.85 4.01 -17.33
C VAL A 82 3.21 5.32 -17.78
N SER A 83 2.14 5.27 -18.57
CA SER A 83 1.41 6.46 -19.03
C SER A 83 0.83 7.26 -17.87
N ASP A 84 0.17 6.59 -16.92
CA ASP A 84 -0.34 7.25 -15.71
C ASP A 84 0.80 7.86 -14.89
N PHE A 85 1.88 7.12 -14.62
CA PHE A 85 3.05 7.63 -13.90
C PHE A 85 3.63 8.89 -14.55
N VAL A 86 3.87 8.85 -15.87
CA VAL A 86 4.38 9.99 -16.64
C VAL A 86 3.45 11.19 -16.52
N SER A 87 2.15 10.99 -16.71
CA SER A 87 1.16 12.07 -16.62
C SER A 87 1.11 12.71 -15.24
N GLN A 88 1.24 11.93 -14.15
CA GLN A 88 1.27 12.47 -12.79
C GLN A 88 2.55 13.27 -12.53
N ILE A 89 3.71 12.81 -13.02
CA ILE A 89 4.96 13.56 -12.92
C ILE A 89 4.88 14.88 -13.68
N GLU A 90 4.37 14.88 -14.90
CA GLU A 90 4.26 16.10 -15.73
C GLU A 90 3.30 17.12 -15.11
N ARG A 91 2.18 16.67 -14.56
CA ARG A 91 1.20 17.54 -13.92
C ARG A 91 1.68 18.11 -12.59
N LEU A 92 2.24 17.27 -11.70
CA LEU A 92 2.57 17.65 -10.32
C LEU A 92 3.96 18.25 -10.20
N TYR A 93 4.88 17.90 -11.10
CA TYR A 93 6.27 18.32 -11.09
C TYR A 93 6.70 18.80 -12.48
N PRO A 94 6.09 19.89 -13.02
CA PRO A 94 6.26 20.33 -14.41
C PRO A 94 7.70 20.74 -14.79
N THR A 95 8.55 20.98 -13.78
CA THR A 95 9.98 21.29 -13.96
C THR A 95 10.84 20.05 -14.16
N LEU A 96 10.30 18.86 -13.91
CA LEU A 96 10.99 17.59 -14.13
C LEU A 96 10.81 17.13 -15.57
N ARG A 97 11.81 16.37 -16.04
CA ARG A 97 11.77 15.64 -17.30
C ARG A 97 12.10 14.19 -17.02
N ILE A 98 11.44 13.28 -17.72
CA ILE A 98 11.65 11.85 -17.53
C ILE A 98 12.79 11.37 -18.43
N ARG A 99 13.83 10.83 -17.81
CA ARG A 99 14.91 10.11 -18.52
C ARG A 99 14.60 8.62 -18.48
N ARG A 100 14.61 7.96 -19.63
CA ARG A 100 14.31 6.53 -19.76
C ARG A 100 15.59 5.73 -19.97
N TYR A 101 15.72 4.62 -19.23
CA TYR A 101 16.75 3.61 -19.43
C TYR A 101 16.08 2.22 -19.40
N GLY A 102 15.91 1.58 -20.56
CA GLY A 102 15.13 0.35 -20.67
C GLY A 102 13.66 0.58 -20.27
N ILE A 103 13.20 -0.14 -19.26
CA ILE A 103 11.86 0.01 -18.67
C ILE A 103 11.87 0.83 -17.36
N THR A 104 12.96 1.55 -17.08
CA THR A 104 13.06 2.43 -15.91
C THR A 104 12.97 3.90 -16.32
N TYR A 105 12.16 4.65 -15.58
CA TYR A 105 11.80 6.05 -15.80
C TYR A 105 12.28 6.89 -14.62
N TYR A 106 13.15 7.86 -14.87
CA TYR A 106 13.75 8.72 -13.85
C TYR A 106 13.29 10.18 -14.03
N PRO A 107 12.40 10.69 -13.19
CA PRO A 107 12.10 12.12 -13.13
C PRO A 107 13.33 12.89 -12.64
N ALA A 108 13.90 13.73 -13.50
CA ALA A 108 15.10 14.51 -13.23
C ALA A 108 14.90 15.98 -13.62
N GLY A 109 15.40 16.89 -12.78
CA GLY A 109 15.38 18.32 -13.06
C GLY A 109 16.51 18.76 -13.99
N PRO A 110 16.47 20.00 -14.49
CA PRO A 110 17.61 20.62 -15.16
C PRO A 110 18.83 20.67 -14.21
N GLY A 111 20.03 20.43 -14.75
CA GLY A 111 21.25 20.22 -13.96
C GLY A 111 21.51 21.30 -12.91
N GLY A 112 22.01 20.88 -11.74
CA GLY A 112 22.41 21.77 -10.64
C GLY A 112 21.29 22.14 -9.65
N ARG A 113 20.03 21.77 -9.91
CA ARG A 113 18.91 22.01 -8.97
C ARG A 113 18.49 20.73 -8.25
N THR A 114 18.11 20.88 -6.98
CA THR A 114 17.55 19.79 -6.18
C THR A 114 16.23 19.32 -6.77
N ASN A 115 16.06 18.00 -6.91
CA ASN A 115 14.84 17.41 -7.42
C ASN A 115 13.72 17.45 -6.35
N PRO A 116 12.63 18.22 -6.53
CA PRO A 116 11.55 18.34 -5.54
C PRO A 116 10.89 17.00 -5.20
N LEU A 117 10.80 16.08 -6.18
CA LEU A 117 10.26 14.74 -5.94
C LEU A 117 11.19 13.93 -5.02
N THR A 118 12.51 14.09 -5.17
CA THR A 118 13.50 13.45 -4.29
C THR A 118 13.41 13.99 -2.87
N LEU A 119 13.20 15.30 -2.69
CA LEU A 119 13.00 15.89 -1.36
C LEU A 119 11.74 15.34 -0.70
N TRP A 120 10.63 15.33 -1.42
CA TRP A 120 9.37 14.80 -0.91
C TRP A 120 9.47 13.32 -0.49
N LEU A 121 10.09 12.48 -1.31
CA LEU A 121 10.30 11.06 -0.96
C LEU A 121 11.30 10.88 0.20
N ARG A 122 12.24 11.81 0.38
CA ARG A 122 13.15 11.81 1.53
C ARG A 122 12.43 12.18 2.81
N ASP A 123 11.56 13.19 2.78
CA ASP A 123 10.76 13.61 3.92
C ASP A 123 9.79 12.50 4.38
N LEU A 124 9.34 11.66 3.43
CA LEU A 124 8.56 10.45 3.71
C LEU A 124 9.40 9.25 4.18
N GLY A 125 10.73 9.39 4.25
CA GLY A 125 11.64 8.34 4.72
C GLY A 125 11.91 7.21 3.72
N LEU A 126 11.58 7.39 2.44
CA LEU A 126 11.68 6.34 1.41
C LEU A 126 13.01 6.36 0.64
N MET A 127 13.61 7.53 0.43
CA MET A 127 14.90 7.63 -0.26
C MET A 127 16.01 6.89 0.49
N GLY A 128 16.91 6.24 -0.25
CA GLY A 128 18.01 5.45 0.30
C GLY A 128 17.63 4.05 0.80
N LYS A 129 16.37 3.64 0.65
CA LYS A 129 15.89 2.30 1.06
C LYS A 129 15.92 1.31 -0.11
N LEU A 130 16.37 0.09 0.17
CA LEU A 130 16.16 -1.08 -0.68
C LEU A 130 14.75 -1.63 -0.45
N ALA A 131 14.31 -2.55 -1.33
CA ALA A 131 12.94 -3.06 -1.35
C ALA A 131 12.48 -3.68 -0.02
N ASP A 132 13.35 -4.44 0.65
CA ASP A 132 13.14 -5.07 1.96
C ASP A 132 12.99 -4.05 3.12
N ALA A 133 13.60 -2.88 2.97
CA ALA A 133 13.60 -1.81 3.96
C ALA A 133 12.51 -0.75 3.71
N LYS A 134 11.72 -0.85 2.63
CA LYS A 134 10.60 0.06 2.37
C LYS A 134 9.49 -0.15 3.41
N ARG A 135 8.80 0.92 3.79
CA ARG A 135 7.69 0.89 4.75
C ARG A 135 6.61 1.86 4.28
N PHE A 136 5.36 1.64 4.68
CA PHE A 136 4.32 2.65 4.50
C PHE A 136 4.63 3.89 5.36
N PRO A 137 4.78 5.09 4.77
CA PRO A 137 4.93 6.31 5.54
C PRO A 137 3.73 6.56 6.46
N ALA A 138 3.98 7.19 7.61
CA ALA A 138 2.96 7.38 8.66
C ALA A 138 1.69 8.10 8.18
N CYS A 139 1.79 8.94 7.15
CA CYS A 139 0.65 9.66 6.59
C CYS A 139 -0.40 8.74 5.97
N ILE A 140 0.00 7.58 5.41
CA ILE A 140 -0.91 6.63 4.76
C ILE A 140 -1.99 6.15 5.74
N TRP A 141 -1.61 5.88 6.99
CA TRP A 141 -2.52 5.39 8.03
C TRP A 141 -3.58 6.40 8.49
N ARG A 142 -3.47 7.66 8.06
CA ARG A 142 -4.41 8.74 8.41
C ARG A 142 -5.35 9.11 7.28
N TRP A 143 -5.17 8.52 6.10
CA TRP A 143 -5.91 8.89 4.92
C TRP A 143 -7.38 8.49 4.96
N ASP A 144 -8.17 9.27 4.22
CA ASP A 144 -9.54 8.92 3.91
C ASP A 144 -9.64 7.65 3.04
N ARG A 145 -10.89 7.18 2.87
CA ARG A 145 -11.18 5.99 2.08
C ARG A 145 -10.77 6.13 0.61
N ASP A 146 -10.86 7.32 0.03
CA ASP A 146 -10.61 7.52 -1.40
C ASP A 146 -9.10 7.50 -1.71
N ARG A 147 -8.27 8.13 -0.86
CA ARG A 147 -6.80 8.04 -0.97
C ARG A 147 -6.32 6.61 -0.72
N LEU A 148 -6.82 5.94 0.31
CA LEU A 148 -6.45 4.53 0.56
C LEU A 148 -6.90 3.61 -0.58
N ARG A 149 -8.09 3.84 -1.16
CA ARG A 149 -8.55 3.10 -2.35
C ARG A 149 -7.59 3.30 -3.52
N GLU A 150 -7.25 4.54 -3.85
CA GLU A 150 -6.34 4.83 -4.95
C GLU A 150 -4.94 4.26 -4.72
N PHE A 151 -4.45 4.33 -3.48
CA PHE A 151 -3.17 3.77 -3.09
C PHE A 151 -3.11 2.24 -3.29
N ILE A 152 -4.09 1.51 -2.71
CA ILE A 152 -4.16 0.05 -2.80
C ILE A 152 -4.35 -0.38 -4.26
N LYS A 153 -5.14 0.36 -5.05
CA LYS A 153 -5.32 0.08 -6.48
C LYS A 153 -3.99 0.04 -7.22
N VAL A 154 -3.17 1.08 -7.05
CA VAL A 154 -1.86 1.15 -7.72
C VAL A 154 -0.91 0.08 -7.17
N LEU A 155 -0.86 -0.11 -5.85
CA LEU A 155 0.01 -1.11 -5.23
C LEU A 155 -0.29 -2.52 -5.76
N MET A 156 -1.58 -2.86 -5.89
CA MET A 156 -2.03 -4.13 -6.47
C MET A 156 -1.77 -4.22 -7.98
N SER A 157 -1.81 -3.12 -8.72
CA SER A 157 -1.45 -3.11 -10.15
C SER A 157 0.03 -3.39 -10.39
N CYS A 158 0.90 -3.08 -9.44
CA CYS A 158 2.33 -3.34 -9.52
C CYS A 158 2.71 -4.75 -9.02
N ASP A 159 2.38 -5.05 -7.75
CA ASP A 159 2.88 -6.27 -7.07
C ASP A 159 1.76 -7.32 -6.83
N GLY A 160 0.55 -7.06 -7.33
CA GLY A 160 -0.58 -7.98 -7.21
C GLY A 160 -0.61 -9.00 -8.34
N THR A 161 -0.99 -10.23 -8.01
CA THR A 161 -1.19 -11.31 -8.99
C THR A 161 -2.60 -11.87 -8.88
N ILE A 162 -3.23 -12.12 -10.04
CA ILE A 162 -4.53 -12.81 -10.12
C ILE A 162 -4.34 -14.09 -10.92
N TYR A 163 -4.71 -15.23 -10.34
CA TYR A 163 -4.60 -16.55 -10.99
C TYR A 163 -5.74 -17.48 -10.55
N SER A 164 -5.95 -18.57 -11.29
CA SER A 164 -6.93 -19.60 -10.93
C SER A 164 -6.24 -20.76 -10.23
N MET A 165 -6.80 -21.22 -9.11
CA MET A 165 -6.33 -22.41 -8.41
C MET A 165 -7.53 -23.28 -7.99
N GLY A 166 -7.60 -24.51 -8.52
CA GLY A 166 -8.72 -25.42 -8.25
C GLY A 166 -10.07 -24.91 -8.75
N GLY A 167 -10.09 -24.11 -9.83
CA GLY A 167 -11.31 -23.52 -10.39
C GLY A 167 -11.79 -22.24 -9.69
N TYR A 168 -11.07 -21.76 -8.68
CA TYR A 168 -11.39 -20.53 -7.96
C TYR A 168 -10.37 -19.43 -8.26
N PRO A 169 -10.82 -18.19 -8.53
CA PRO A 169 -9.90 -17.05 -8.67
C PRO A 169 -9.23 -16.76 -7.32
N ARG A 170 -7.92 -16.53 -7.37
CA ARG A 170 -7.10 -16.08 -6.25
C ARG A 170 -6.47 -14.75 -6.58
N ILE A 171 -6.35 -13.93 -5.54
CA ILE A 171 -5.65 -12.65 -5.57
C ILE A 171 -4.54 -12.76 -4.53
N GLU A 172 -3.32 -12.44 -4.94
CA GLU A 172 -2.13 -12.50 -4.10
C GLU A 172 -1.38 -11.18 -4.20
N PHE A 173 -0.70 -10.81 -3.11
CA PHE A 173 0.18 -9.66 -3.02
C PHE A 173 1.44 -10.13 -2.30
N ALA A 174 2.60 -9.97 -2.95
CA ALA A 174 3.87 -10.47 -2.42
C ALA A 174 4.93 -9.37 -2.50
N VAL A 175 5.58 -9.08 -1.38
CA VAL A 175 6.63 -8.07 -1.27
C VAL A 175 7.80 -8.59 -0.44
N ALA A 176 9.01 -8.10 -0.74
CA ALA A 176 10.22 -8.49 0.00
C ALA A 176 10.32 -7.88 1.41
N SER A 177 9.47 -6.90 1.73
CA SER A 177 9.45 -6.22 3.01
C SER A 177 8.38 -6.81 3.93
N GLU A 178 8.80 -7.45 5.00
CA GLU A 178 7.89 -7.95 6.05
C GLU A 178 7.10 -6.83 6.74
N GLY A 179 7.67 -5.62 6.82
CA GLY A 179 7.02 -4.48 7.46
C GLY A 179 6.19 -3.60 6.52
N LEU A 180 5.92 -4.06 5.30
CA LEU A 180 4.97 -3.44 4.37
C LEU A 180 3.59 -4.07 4.57
#